data_AF-A0AAV8ZPA2-F1
#
_entry.id   AF-A0AAV8ZPA2-F1
#
_cell.length_a   1.000
_cell.length_b   1.000
_cell.length_c   1.000
_cell.angle_alpha   90.00
_cell.angle_beta   90.00
_cell.angle_gamma   90.00
#
_symmetry.space_group_name_H-M   'P 1'
#
loop_
_entity.id
_entity.type
_entity.pdbx_description
1 polymer ?
#
loop_
_entity_poly.entity_id
_entity_poly.type
_entity_poly.pdbx_seq_one_letter_code
_entity_poly.pdbx_strand_id
1 'polypeptide(L)'
;MITEEEERSLECQLNYTNVQLDKLQGTNVFNATFHIWHNGHFGTINNFRLGRLPSAPVDWSEINAAWGQTALLLSALARKINLTFERYRLVPYGNHSYIEVIGEQKELPLYGSGGFRFLWDTKFDSGMVAFLDCLQQFQEKVGKLDKAKIFCFPYRTNKGKIEDKDASYSIKIQLNSEEQWTKALKFVLTNLKWGLAWVASQFNSDGEEILQSDN
;
A
#
# COMPACT_ATOMS: atom_id res chain seq x y z
N MET A 1 -35.38 31.86 -29.61
CA MET A 1 -34.40 31.31 -30.59
C MET A 1 -32.96 31.42 -30.07
N ILE A 2 -32.47 32.60 -29.65
CA ILE A 2 -31.11 32.73 -29.03
C ILE A 2 -31.04 32.02 -27.66
N THR A 3 -32.11 32.12 -26.87
CA THR A 3 -32.19 31.55 -25.51
C THR A 3 -32.19 30.02 -25.47
N GLU A 4 -32.80 29.35 -26.46
CA GLU A 4 -32.84 27.88 -26.54
C GLU A 4 -31.48 27.29 -26.94
N GLU A 5 -30.71 28.04 -27.73
CA GLU A 5 -29.36 27.64 -28.15
C GLU A 5 -28.36 27.82 -27.00
N GLU A 6 -28.52 28.87 -26.20
CA GLU A 6 -27.79 29.09 -24.95
C GLU A 6 -28.11 28.02 -23.90
N GLU A 7 -29.39 27.66 -23.72
CA GLU A 7 -29.80 26.58 -22.81
C GLU A 7 -29.21 25.22 -23.21
N ARG A 8 -29.27 24.86 -24.50
CA ARG A 8 -28.64 23.63 -24.99
C ARG A 8 -27.13 23.62 -24.82
N SER A 9 -26.48 24.77 -25.02
CA SER A 9 -25.03 24.91 -24.81
C SER A 9 -24.65 24.71 -23.35
N LEU A 10 -25.42 25.29 -22.43
CA LEU A 10 -25.25 25.14 -20.98
C LEU A 10 -25.47 23.69 -20.53
N GLU A 11 -26.50 23.01 -21.03
CA GLU A 11 -26.79 21.62 -20.71
C GLU A 11 -25.69 20.66 -21.21
N CYS A 12 -25.16 20.90 -22.42
CA CYS A 12 -24.00 20.18 -22.93
C CYS A 12 -22.74 20.39 -22.06
N GLN A 13 -22.50 21.63 -21.61
CA GLN A 13 -21.38 21.92 -20.72
C GLN A 13 -21.53 21.21 -19.38
N LEU A 14 -22.72 21.27 -18.76
CA LEU A 14 -23.03 20.59 -17.51
C LEU A 14 -22.80 19.09 -17.62
N ASN A 15 -23.34 18.45 -18.66
CA ASN A 15 -23.14 17.02 -18.91
C ASN A 15 -21.66 16.68 -19.13
N TYR A 16 -20.92 17.51 -19.87
CA TYR A 16 -19.49 17.30 -20.05
C TYR A 16 -18.73 17.39 -18.72
N THR A 17 -18.98 18.42 -17.90
CA THR A 17 -18.36 18.56 -16.58
C THR A 17 -18.74 17.44 -15.62
N ASN A 18 -19.99 16.98 -15.63
CA ASN A 18 -20.45 15.86 -14.80
C ASN A 18 -19.75 14.56 -15.20
N VAL A 19 -19.61 14.28 -16.50
CA VAL A 19 -18.87 13.11 -16.97
C VAL A 19 -17.38 13.19 -16.61
N GLN A 20 -16.77 14.38 -16.62
CA GLN A 20 -15.40 14.55 -16.14
C GLN A 20 -15.30 14.39 -14.63
N LEU A 21 -16.27 14.91 -13.86
CA LEU A 21 -16.35 14.72 -12.43
C LEU A 21 -16.51 13.24 -12.07
N ASP A 22 -17.37 12.49 -12.74
CA ASP A 22 -17.55 11.05 -12.52
C ASP A 22 -16.26 10.27 -12.82
N LYS A 23 -15.54 10.63 -13.88
CA LYS A 23 -14.23 10.04 -14.19
C LYS A 23 -13.18 10.37 -13.14
N LEU A 24 -13.18 11.59 -12.62
CA LEU A 24 -12.26 12.05 -11.58
C LEU A 24 -12.61 11.45 -10.21
N GLN A 25 -13.89 11.32 -9.87
CA GLN A 25 -14.38 10.65 -8.66
C GLN A 25 -14.12 9.14 -8.70
N GLY A 26 -14.25 8.50 -9.86
CA GLY A 26 -13.88 7.10 -10.07
C GLY A 26 -12.36 6.85 -9.97
N THR A 27 -11.55 7.89 -10.19
CA THR A 27 -10.09 7.82 -10.09
C THR A 27 -9.67 8.19 -8.68
N ASN A 28 -9.79 7.23 -7.74
CA ASN A 28 -9.29 7.43 -6.39
C ASN A 28 -7.81 7.88 -6.44
N VAL A 29 -7.49 9.03 -5.82
CA VAL A 29 -6.14 9.62 -5.84
C VAL A 29 -5.05 8.61 -5.45
N PHE A 30 -5.36 7.66 -4.56
CA PHE A 30 -4.42 6.59 -4.20
C PHE A 30 -4.20 5.60 -5.34
N ASN A 31 -5.24 5.18 -6.08
CA ASN A 31 -5.09 4.29 -7.23
C ASN A 31 -4.32 4.98 -8.37
N ALA A 32 -4.49 6.29 -8.55
CA ALA A 32 -3.71 7.06 -9.52
C ALA A 32 -2.24 7.20 -9.11
N THR A 33 -1.95 7.27 -7.81
CA THR A 33 -0.59 7.51 -7.28
C THR A 33 0.20 6.21 -7.06
N PHE A 34 -0.47 5.12 -6.67
CA PHE A 34 0.15 3.84 -6.30
C PHE A 34 -0.43 2.70 -7.12
N HIS A 35 0.15 2.45 -8.29
CA HIS A 35 -0.24 1.35 -9.15
C HIS A 35 0.37 0.04 -8.65
N ILE A 36 -0.41 -0.75 -7.91
CA ILE A 36 -0.02 -2.09 -7.45
C ILE A 36 -0.49 -3.16 -8.45
N TRP A 37 0.46 -3.92 -9.00
CA TRP A 37 0.22 -4.98 -9.96
C TRP A 37 1.13 -6.19 -9.71
N HIS A 38 1.24 -7.07 -10.71
CA HIS A 38 2.18 -8.19 -10.68
C HIS A 38 2.89 -8.35 -12.03
N ASN A 39 4.13 -8.81 -11.98
CA ASN A 39 4.89 -9.23 -13.16
C ASN A 39 5.42 -10.65 -12.89
N GLY A 40 4.73 -11.66 -13.44
CA GLY A 40 4.98 -13.07 -13.12
C GLY A 40 4.91 -13.35 -11.60
N HIS A 41 6.04 -13.78 -11.05
CA HIS A 41 6.18 -14.09 -9.62
C HIS A 41 6.34 -12.86 -8.73
N PHE A 42 6.67 -11.70 -9.29
CA PHE A 42 6.87 -10.46 -8.53
C PHE A 42 5.55 -9.72 -8.31
N GLY A 43 5.39 -9.16 -7.12
CA GLY A 43 4.50 -8.00 -6.94
C GLY A 43 5.21 -6.73 -7.38
N THR A 44 4.47 -5.80 -7.97
CA THR A 44 5.03 -4.51 -8.43
C THR A 44 4.25 -3.34 -7.84
N ILE A 45 4.95 -2.25 -7.56
CA ILE A 45 4.36 -0.96 -7.18
C ILE A 45 5.00 0.13 -8.02
N ASN A 46 4.19 0.91 -8.76
CA ASN A 46 4.67 1.92 -9.70
C ASN A 46 5.76 1.39 -10.65
N ASN A 47 5.54 0.17 -11.14
CA ASN A 47 6.42 -0.61 -12.03
C ASN A 47 7.74 -1.12 -11.41
N PHE A 48 8.03 -0.82 -10.14
CA PHE A 48 9.19 -1.42 -9.45
C PHE A 48 8.84 -2.80 -8.90
N ARG A 49 9.68 -3.80 -9.19
CA ARG A 49 9.53 -5.17 -8.67
C ARG A 49 10.01 -5.24 -7.22
N LEU A 50 9.15 -5.76 -6.36
CA LEU A 50 9.47 -5.99 -4.95
C LEU A 50 9.78 -7.47 -4.74
N GLY A 51 11.07 -7.79 -4.78
CA GLY A 51 11.59 -9.16 -4.61
C GLY A 51 12.74 -9.45 -5.55
N ARG A 52 13.25 -10.68 -5.49
CA ARG A 52 14.36 -11.16 -6.30
C ARG A 52 14.20 -12.65 -6.58
N LEU A 53 14.62 -13.12 -7.74
CA LEU A 53 14.66 -14.54 -8.08
C LEU A 53 16.01 -14.89 -8.69
N PRO A 54 16.50 -16.14 -8.52
CA PRO A 54 17.76 -16.57 -9.14
C PRO A 54 17.71 -16.52 -10.67
N SER A 55 16.54 -16.82 -11.27
CA SER A 55 16.31 -16.80 -12.71
C SER A 55 16.05 -15.40 -13.28
N ALA A 56 15.73 -14.42 -12.43
CA ALA A 56 15.40 -13.06 -12.82
C ALA A 56 15.92 -12.09 -11.74
N PRO A 57 17.23 -11.77 -11.76
CA PRO A 57 17.81 -10.88 -10.76
C PRO A 57 17.20 -9.48 -10.89
N VAL A 58 16.91 -8.88 -9.74
CA VAL A 58 16.39 -7.52 -9.62
C VAL A 58 17.42 -6.69 -8.87
N ASP A 59 17.73 -5.50 -9.39
CA ASP A 59 18.69 -4.60 -8.76
C ASP A 59 18.16 -4.07 -7.43
N TRP A 60 19.07 -3.93 -6.46
CA TRP A 60 18.72 -3.43 -5.13
C TRP A 60 18.16 -2.01 -5.16
N SER A 61 18.60 -1.17 -6.10
CA SER A 61 18.03 0.17 -6.29
C SER A 61 16.53 0.11 -6.63
N GLU A 62 16.09 -0.85 -7.44
CA GLU A 62 14.69 -1.09 -7.79
C GLU A 62 13.91 -1.60 -6.58
N ILE A 63 14.45 -2.60 -5.86
CA ILE A 63 13.84 -3.14 -4.64
C ILE A 63 13.66 -2.05 -3.58
N ASN A 64 14.69 -1.22 -3.39
CA ASN A 64 14.68 -0.11 -2.44
C ASN A 64 13.66 0.97 -2.84
N ALA A 65 13.54 1.27 -4.15
CA ALA A 65 12.51 2.17 -4.65
C ALA A 65 11.10 1.60 -4.41
N ALA A 66 10.89 0.30 -4.64
CA ALA A 66 9.63 -0.38 -4.35
C ALA A 66 9.28 -0.31 -2.86
N TRP A 67 10.25 -0.55 -1.96
CA TRP A 67 10.07 -0.38 -0.52
C TRP A 67 9.72 1.06 -0.13
N GLY A 68 10.34 2.03 -0.78
CA GLY A 68 10.02 3.44 -0.58
C GLY A 68 8.58 3.80 -0.92
N GLN A 69 8.10 3.34 -2.08
CA GLN A 69 6.71 3.50 -2.48
C GLN A 69 5.76 2.77 -1.52
N THR A 70 6.14 1.58 -1.07
CA THR A 70 5.36 0.76 -0.12
C THR A 70 5.22 1.46 1.24
N ALA A 71 6.31 2.04 1.76
CA ALA A 71 6.32 2.81 2.99
C ALA A 71 5.45 4.07 2.88
N LEU A 72 5.56 4.80 1.76
CA LEU A 72 4.75 5.98 1.50
C LEU A 72 3.26 5.63 1.44
N LEU A 73 2.90 4.56 0.73
CA LEU A 73 1.52 4.10 0.62
C LEU A 73 0.92 3.77 2.00
N LEU A 74 1.58 2.92 2.79
CA LEU A 74 1.07 2.53 4.11
C LEU A 74 0.96 3.74 5.05
N SER A 75 1.95 4.65 5.03
CA SER A 75 1.89 5.90 5.78
C SER A 75 0.69 6.77 5.37
N ALA A 76 0.41 6.86 4.07
CA ALA A 76 -0.68 7.68 3.57
C ALA A 76 -2.06 7.06 3.88
N LEU A 77 -2.20 5.73 3.77
CA LEU A 77 -3.41 5.00 4.17
C LEU A 77 -3.68 5.14 5.68
N ALA A 78 -2.65 4.94 6.52
CA ALA A 78 -2.76 5.08 7.97
C ALA A 78 -3.22 6.49 8.36
N ARG A 79 -2.61 7.52 7.76
CA ARG A 79 -3.03 8.92 7.96
C ARG A 79 -4.48 9.15 7.54
N LYS A 80 -4.91 8.59 6.41
CA LYS A 80 -6.29 8.76 5.90
C LYS A 80 -7.34 8.19 6.86
N ILE A 81 -7.02 7.14 7.62
CA ILE A 81 -7.92 6.52 8.61
C ILE A 81 -7.62 6.94 10.06
N ASN A 82 -6.79 7.96 10.26
CA ASN A 82 -6.35 8.45 11.57
C ASN A 82 -5.75 7.35 12.47
N LEU A 83 -4.94 6.46 11.88
CA LEU A 83 -4.17 5.45 12.60
C LEU A 83 -2.81 6.00 12.99
N THR A 84 -2.50 5.92 14.29
CA THR A 84 -1.15 6.12 14.82
C THR A 84 -0.60 4.77 15.23
N PHE A 85 0.60 4.42 14.74
CA PHE A 85 1.27 3.16 15.07
C PHE A 85 1.91 3.24 16.46
N GLU A 86 1.87 2.14 17.21
CA GLU A 86 2.26 2.13 18.64
C GLU A 86 3.77 2.00 18.87
N ARG A 87 4.43 1.07 18.15
CA ARG A 87 5.85 0.72 18.35
C ARG A 87 6.80 1.41 17.39
N TYR A 88 6.28 1.82 16.25
CA TYR A 88 7.07 2.15 15.09
C TYR A 88 6.54 3.39 14.40
N ARG A 89 7.43 4.21 13.85
CA ARG A 89 7.07 5.32 12.96
C ARG A 89 7.63 5.05 11.58
N LEU A 90 6.74 4.93 10.59
CA LEU A 90 7.12 4.81 9.18
C LEU A 90 7.62 6.17 8.67
N VAL A 91 8.83 6.18 8.08
CA VAL A 91 9.43 7.38 7.51
C VAL A 91 9.71 7.15 6.02
N PRO A 92 8.79 7.58 5.13
CA PRO A 92 9.01 7.53 3.70
C PRO A 92 10.13 8.51 3.29
N TYR A 93 11.21 7.99 2.73
CA TYR A 93 12.39 8.77 2.33
C TYR A 93 12.95 8.25 0.98
N GLY A 94 12.07 8.17 -0.03
CA GLY A 94 12.42 7.65 -1.35
C GLY A 94 12.96 6.22 -1.26
N ASN A 95 14.02 5.93 -2.02
CA ASN A 95 14.70 4.62 -1.99
C ASN A 95 15.57 4.38 -0.74
N HIS A 96 15.55 5.26 0.25
CA HIS A 96 16.22 5.07 1.53
C HIS A 96 15.22 5.19 2.70
N SER A 97 13.97 4.78 2.47
CA SER A 97 12.93 4.77 3.49
C SER A 97 13.29 3.88 4.67
N TYR A 98 12.83 4.22 5.87
CA TYR A 98 13.16 3.51 7.10
C TYR A 98 12.00 3.56 8.11
N ILE A 99 12.16 2.83 9.19
CA ILE A 99 11.24 2.80 10.32
C ILE A 99 12.01 3.20 11.57
N GLU A 100 11.46 4.13 12.34
CA GLU A 100 11.99 4.44 13.66
C GLU A 100 11.26 3.65 14.74
N VAL A 101 11.99 3.23 15.76
CA VAL A 101 11.41 2.61 16.96
C VAL A 101 11.01 3.70 17.94
N ILE A 102 9.74 3.78 18.32
CA ILE A 102 9.24 4.83 19.20
C ILE A 102 9.83 4.63 20.60
N GLY A 103 10.44 5.70 21.13
CA GLY A 103 11.12 5.67 22.44
C GLY A 103 12.59 5.24 22.40
N GLU A 104 13.10 4.82 21.24
CA GLU A 104 14.52 4.52 21.02
C GLU A 104 15.09 5.44 19.92
N GLN A 105 16.36 5.86 20.01
CA GLN A 105 17.05 6.52 18.90
C GLN A 105 17.56 5.47 17.90
N LYS A 106 16.65 4.64 17.39
CA LYS A 106 16.97 3.49 16.55
C LYS A 106 16.17 3.52 15.25
N GLU A 107 16.91 3.49 14.15
CA GLU A 107 16.39 3.41 12.79
C GLU A 107 16.57 1.99 12.22
N LEU A 108 15.53 1.50 11.58
CA LEU A 108 15.46 0.21 10.90
C LEU A 108 15.28 0.47 9.40
N PRO A 109 16.32 0.27 8.57
CA PRO A 109 16.25 0.57 7.14
C PRO A 109 15.27 -0.37 6.42
N LEU A 110 14.52 0.19 5.46
CA LEU A 110 13.77 -0.56 4.45
C LEU A 110 14.49 -0.55 3.10
N TYR A 111 15.82 -0.51 3.12
CA TYR A 111 16.67 -0.58 1.95
C TYR A 111 17.89 -1.44 2.22
N GLY A 112 18.43 -2.05 1.16
CA GLY A 112 19.62 -2.87 1.18
C GLY A 112 20.57 -2.55 0.03
N SER A 113 21.85 -2.89 0.17
CA SER A 113 22.86 -2.70 -0.87
C SER A 113 23.32 -4.01 -1.52
N GLY A 114 22.77 -5.15 -1.10
CA GLY A 114 23.16 -6.48 -1.58
C GLY A 114 24.61 -6.89 -1.25
N GLY A 115 25.06 -7.97 -1.88
CA GLY A 115 26.42 -8.52 -1.73
C GLY A 115 26.64 -9.40 -0.51
N PHE A 116 27.86 -9.94 -0.34
CA PHE A 116 28.19 -10.87 0.75
C PHE A 116 28.01 -10.29 2.16
N ARG A 117 28.14 -8.97 2.34
CA ARG A 117 27.89 -8.28 3.63
C ARG A 117 26.42 -8.33 4.04
N PHE A 118 25.50 -8.45 3.08
CA PHE A 118 24.07 -8.46 3.30
C PHE A 118 23.56 -9.77 3.92
N LEU A 119 24.30 -10.87 3.80
CA LEU A 119 23.98 -12.14 4.47
C LEU A 119 24.11 -12.06 6.00
N TRP A 120 24.76 -11.00 6.52
CA TRP A 120 25.07 -10.82 7.93
C TRP A 120 24.41 -9.57 8.54
N ASP A 121 23.75 -8.73 7.73
CA ASP A 121 23.08 -7.53 8.22
C ASP A 121 21.59 -7.79 8.49
N THR A 122 21.24 -7.90 9.77
CA THR A 122 19.88 -8.16 10.23
C THR A 122 19.02 -6.90 10.33
N LYS A 123 19.57 -5.71 10.03
CA LYS A 123 18.85 -4.44 10.16
C LYS A 123 17.71 -4.35 9.14
N PHE A 124 17.95 -4.77 7.90
CA PHE A 124 16.91 -4.78 6.88
C PHE A 124 15.80 -5.78 7.20
N ASP A 125 16.15 -6.98 7.66
CA ASP A 125 15.17 -7.97 8.15
C ASP A 125 14.35 -7.40 9.31
N SER A 126 15.00 -6.70 10.24
CA SER A 126 14.31 -6.03 11.36
C SER A 126 13.36 -4.93 10.87
N GLY A 127 13.78 -4.14 9.87
CA GLY A 127 12.94 -3.15 9.21
C GLY A 127 11.71 -3.77 8.56
N MET A 128 11.88 -4.84 7.78
CA MET A 128 10.75 -5.53 7.14
C MET A 128 9.78 -6.15 8.15
N VAL A 129 10.28 -6.69 9.27
CA VAL A 129 9.42 -7.18 10.36
C VAL A 129 8.65 -6.04 11.01
N ALA A 130 9.30 -4.90 11.28
CA ALA A 130 8.63 -3.72 11.82
C ALA A 130 7.61 -3.15 10.84
N PHE A 131 7.87 -3.20 9.53
CA PHE A 131 6.91 -2.83 8.50
C PHE A 131 5.67 -3.72 8.55
N LEU A 132 5.88 -5.04 8.63
CA LEU A 132 4.79 -6.01 8.68
C LEU A 132 3.93 -5.84 9.93
N ASP A 133 4.55 -5.43 11.04
CA ASP A 133 3.86 -5.07 12.28
C ASP A 133 2.95 -3.83 12.10
N CYS A 134 3.45 -2.78 11.44
CA CYS A 134 2.62 -1.63 11.06
C CYS A 134 1.46 -2.05 10.15
N LEU A 135 1.72 -2.92 9.16
CA LEU A 135 0.66 -3.45 8.30
C LEU A 135 -0.39 -4.22 9.11
N GLN A 136 0.02 -5.02 10.09
CA GLN A 136 -0.90 -5.73 10.98
C GLN A 136 -1.79 -4.75 11.77
N GLN A 137 -1.21 -3.72 12.38
CA GLN A 137 -1.97 -2.69 13.10
C GLN A 137 -2.99 -1.99 12.17
N PHE A 138 -2.60 -1.75 10.92
CA PHE A 138 -3.50 -1.21 9.90
C PHE A 138 -4.66 -2.17 9.59
N GLN A 139 -4.38 -3.47 9.39
CA GLN A 139 -5.42 -4.47 9.17
C GLN A 139 -6.41 -4.55 10.34
N GLU A 140 -5.90 -4.53 11.57
CA GLU A 140 -6.72 -4.54 12.79
C GLU A 140 -7.58 -3.28 12.92
N LYS A 141 -7.05 -2.10 12.58
CA LYS A 141 -7.82 -0.84 12.58
C LYS A 141 -8.93 -0.87 11.54
N VAL A 142 -8.64 -1.33 10.31
CA VAL A 142 -9.64 -1.50 9.26
C VAL A 142 -10.75 -2.47 9.71
N GLY A 143 -10.39 -3.61 10.29
CA GLY A 143 -11.37 -4.57 10.82
C GLY A 143 -12.25 -4.02 11.95
N LYS A 144 -11.77 -3.04 12.73
CA LYS A 144 -12.58 -2.33 13.73
C LYS A 144 -13.51 -1.27 13.11
N LEU A 145 -13.11 -0.67 12.00
CA LEU A 145 -13.90 0.34 11.29
C LEU A 145 -14.98 -0.29 10.41
N ASP A 146 -14.74 -1.48 9.86
CA ASP A 146 -15.73 -2.23 9.10
C ASP A 146 -16.77 -2.89 10.03
N LYS A 147 -17.79 -2.11 10.42
CA LYS A 147 -18.87 -2.53 11.32
C LYS A 147 -19.64 -3.74 10.79
N ALA A 148 -19.73 -3.89 9.47
CA ALA A 148 -20.44 -4.99 8.82
C ALA A 148 -19.62 -6.29 8.78
N LYS A 149 -18.30 -6.23 9.05
CA LYS A 149 -17.35 -7.36 8.99
C LYS A 149 -17.37 -8.10 7.65
N ILE A 150 -17.63 -7.38 6.56
CA ILE A 150 -17.71 -7.94 5.20
C ILE A 150 -16.30 -7.97 4.58
N PHE A 151 -15.44 -7.04 4.97
CA PHE A 151 -14.11 -6.91 4.44
C PHE A 151 -13.09 -7.69 5.27
N CYS A 152 -12.34 -8.55 4.59
CA CYS A 152 -11.18 -9.22 5.15
C CYS A 152 -9.98 -9.08 4.22
N PHE A 153 -8.80 -8.92 4.80
CA PHE A 153 -7.57 -9.00 4.02
C PHE A 153 -7.31 -10.45 3.62
N PRO A 154 -6.81 -10.68 2.40
CA PRO A 154 -6.60 -12.04 1.89
C PRO A 154 -5.50 -12.80 2.65
N TYR A 155 -4.49 -12.09 3.17
CA TYR A 155 -3.37 -12.70 3.86
C TYR A 155 -3.20 -12.16 5.27
N ARG A 156 -3.07 -13.08 6.23
CA ARG A 156 -2.84 -12.73 7.63
C ARG A 156 -1.36 -12.46 7.86
N THR A 157 -1.05 -11.43 8.64
CA THR A 157 0.32 -11.12 9.07
C THR A 157 0.54 -11.54 10.52
N ASN A 158 1.69 -12.17 10.80
CA ASN A 158 2.03 -12.66 12.12
C ASN A 158 3.56 -12.71 12.31
N LYS A 159 4.10 -11.93 13.26
CA LYS A 159 5.51 -12.01 13.73
C LYS A 159 6.56 -12.12 12.60
N GLY A 160 6.47 -11.27 11.58
CA GLY A 160 7.42 -11.27 10.45
C GLY A 160 7.14 -12.33 9.37
N LYS A 161 5.98 -12.97 9.41
CA LYS A 161 5.50 -13.90 8.39
C LYS A 161 4.13 -13.51 7.87
N ILE A 162 3.87 -13.89 6.63
CA ILE A 162 2.57 -13.75 5.97
C ILE A 162 2.01 -15.14 5.67
N GLU A 163 0.77 -15.37 6.05
CA GLU A 163 0.11 -16.68 5.99
C GLU A 163 -0.87 -16.73 4.82
N ASP A 164 -0.81 -17.82 4.05
CA ASP A 164 -1.70 -18.16 2.94
C ASP A 164 -2.18 -19.59 3.14
N LYS A 165 -3.42 -19.74 3.64
CA LYS A 165 -4.03 -21.01 4.00
C LYS A 165 -3.13 -21.83 4.95
N ASP A 166 -2.53 -22.90 4.45
CA ASP A 166 -1.70 -23.84 5.22
C ASP A 166 -0.19 -23.51 5.16
N ALA A 167 0.20 -22.44 4.46
CA ALA A 167 1.58 -22.04 4.28
C ALA A 167 1.89 -20.70 4.95
N SER A 168 3.12 -20.56 5.45
CA SER A 168 3.61 -19.34 6.09
C SER A 168 4.94 -18.94 5.46
N TYR A 169 5.01 -17.71 4.94
CA TYR A 169 6.18 -17.19 4.23
C TYR A 169 6.82 -16.08 5.06
N SER A 170 8.14 -16.19 5.28
CA SER A 170 8.90 -15.19 6.02
C SER A 170 9.20 -13.97 5.16
N ILE A 171 9.09 -12.77 5.74
CA ILE A 171 9.54 -11.52 5.09
C ILE A 171 11.05 -11.29 5.27
N LYS A 172 11.69 -12.05 6.15
CA LYS A 172 13.15 -12.01 6.36
C LYS A 172 13.87 -12.69 5.22
N ILE A 173 15.05 -12.20 4.88
CA ILE A 173 15.93 -12.82 3.88
C ILE A 173 16.83 -13.87 4.53
N GLN A 174 17.23 -13.66 5.78
CA GLN A 174 18.11 -14.62 6.45
C GLN A 174 17.43 -15.98 6.61
N LEU A 175 18.15 -17.05 6.26
CA LEU A 175 17.66 -18.43 6.27
C LEU A 175 16.38 -18.64 5.44
N ASN A 176 16.20 -17.85 4.37
CA ASN A 176 15.04 -17.91 3.49
C ASN A 176 15.48 -18.08 2.03
N SER A 177 14.60 -18.59 1.17
CA SER A 177 14.84 -18.63 -0.26
C SER A 177 14.38 -17.34 -0.93
N GLU A 178 15.03 -16.95 -2.03
CA GLU A 178 14.64 -15.75 -2.81
C GLU A 178 13.19 -15.87 -3.33
N GLU A 179 12.75 -17.09 -3.68
CA GLU A 179 11.39 -17.38 -4.14
C GLU A 179 10.36 -17.19 -3.02
N GLN A 180 10.62 -17.74 -1.83
CA GLN A 180 9.72 -17.61 -0.69
C GLN A 180 9.65 -16.15 -0.21
N TRP A 181 10.78 -15.46 -0.16
CA TRP A 181 10.85 -14.04 0.15
C TRP A 181 10.04 -13.20 -0.85
N THR A 182 10.26 -13.39 -2.16
CA THR A 182 9.51 -12.69 -3.21
C THR A 182 8.00 -12.96 -3.12
N LYS A 183 7.61 -14.21 -2.82
CA LYS A 183 6.20 -14.56 -2.62
C LYS A 183 5.60 -13.84 -1.41
N ALA A 184 6.34 -13.75 -0.29
CA ALA A 184 5.90 -13.00 0.89
C ALA A 184 5.67 -11.52 0.56
N LEU A 185 6.59 -10.88 -0.17
CA LEU A 185 6.47 -9.48 -0.57
C LEU A 185 5.29 -9.24 -1.54
N LYS A 186 5.03 -10.18 -2.44
CA LYS A 186 3.85 -10.13 -3.31
C LYS A 186 2.55 -10.15 -2.49
N PHE A 187 2.48 -10.94 -1.43
CA PHE A 187 1.33 -10.98 -0.53
C PHE A 187 1.20 -9.68 0.29
N VAL A 188 2.31 -9.08 0.71
CA VAL A 188 2.31 -7.74 1.35
C VAL A 188 1.70 -6.69 0.43
N LEU A 189 2.16 -6.61 -0.82
CA LEU A 189 1.59 -5.68 -1.80
C LEU A 189 0.12 -5.98 -2.09
N THR A 190 -0.27 -7.24 -2.11
CA THR A 190 -1.67 -7.63 -2.27
C THR A 190 -2.52 -7.10 -1.11
N ASN A 191 -2.09 -7.29 0.14
CA ASN A 191 -2.79 -6.73 1.29
C ASN A 191 -2.90 -5.20 1.22
N LEU A 192 -1.83 -4.51 0.81
CA LEU A 192 -1.86 -3.05 0.64
C LEU A 192 -2.83 -2.62 -0.46
N LYS A 193 -2.91 -3.36 -1.57
CA LYS A 193 -3.90 -3.11 -2.64
C LYS A 193 -5.34 -3.24 -2.13
N TRP A 194 -5.60 -4.28 -1.33
CA TRP A 194 -6.92 -4.47 -0.70
C TRP A 194 -7.23 -3.36 0.31
N GLY A 195 -6.25 -2.98 1.13
CA GLY A 195 -6.38 -1.85 2.05
C GLY A 195 -6.66 -0.53 1.35
N LEU A 196 -5.98 -0.28 0.24
CA LEU A 196 -6.22 0.87 -0.62
C LEU A 196 -7.66 0.86 -1.16
N ALA A 197 -8.11 -0.27 -1.72
CA ALA A 197 -9.48 -0.40 -2.24
C ALA A 197 -10.54 -0.18 -1.14
N TRP A 198 -10.31 -0.68 0.07
CA TRP A 198 -11.20 -0.44 1.20
C TRP A 198 -11.22 1.03 1.61
N VAL A 199 -10.05 1.66 1.78
CA VAL A 199 -9.98 3.10 2.08
C VAL A 199 -10.71 3.88 0.99
N ALA A 200 -10.49 3.52 -0.29
CA ALA A 200 -11.17 4.17 -1.40
C ALA A 200 -12.71 4.07 -1.33
N SER A 201 -13.24 2.92 -0.92
CA SER A 201 -14.70 2.74 -0.81
C SER A 201 -15.32 3.55 0.33
N GLN A 202 -14.60 3.74 1.46
CA GLN A 202 -15.13 4.50 2.60
C GLN A 202 -15.31 6.00 2.29
N PHE A 203 -14.48 6.57 1.41
CA PHE A 203 -14.49 8.01 1.14
C PHE A 203 -15.24 8.40 -0.13
N ASN A 204 -15.62 7.42 -0.96
CA ASN A 204 -16.57 7.66 -2.04
C ASN A 204 -18.01 7.80 -1.50
N SER A 205 -18.32 7.16 -0.36
CA SER A 205 -19.62 7.28 0.32
C SER A 205 -19.81 8.60 1.09
N ASP A 206 -18.73 9.26 1.53
CA ASP A 206 -18.81 10.53 2.26
C ASP A 206 -19.26 11.72 1.36
N GLY A 207 -19.28 11.53 0.04
CA GLY A 207 -19.79 12.53 -0.92
C GLY A 207 -21.31 12.53 -1.08
N GLU A 208 -22.01 11.49 -0.60
CA GLU A 208 -23.48 11.37 -0.76
C GLU A 208 -24.28 12.05 0.37
N GLU A 209 -23.67 12.34 1.53
CA GLU A 209 -24.39 12.98 2.65
C GLU A 209 -24.64 14.49 2.47
N ILE A 210 -24.02 15.15 1.48
CA ILE A 210 -24.15 16.62 1.31
C ILE A 210 -25.35 17.00 0.41
N LEU A 211 -25.94 16.06 -0.34
CA LEU A 211 -26.98 16.38 -1.34
C LEU A 211 -28.42 16.01 -0.95
N GLN A 212 -28.68 15.54 0.28
CA GLN A 212 -30.04 15.24 0.75
C GLN A 212 -30.61 16.26 1.75
N SER A 213 -29.98 17.44 1.92
CA SER A 213 -30.46 18.45 2.88
C SER A 213 -31.15 19.67 2.27
N ASP A 214 -31.31 19.74 0.94
CA ASP A 214 -32.09 20.80 0.28
C ASP A 214 -33.04 20.20 -0.77
N ASN A 215 -34.22 19.72 -0.31
CA ASN A 215 -35.54 19.88 -0.96
C ASN A 215 -36.65 19.22 -0.13
#